data_AF-A0A820VFW9-F1
#
_entry.id   AF-A0A820VFW9-F1
#
_cell.length_a   1.000
_cell.length_b   1.000
_cell.length_c   1.000
_cell.angle_alpha   90.00
_cell.angle_beta   90.00
_cell.angle_gamma   90.00
#
_symmetry.space_group_name_H-M   'P 1'
#
loop_
_entity.id
_entity.type
_entity.pdbx_description
1 polymer ?
#
loop_
_entity_poly.entity_id
_entity_poly.type
_entity_poly.pdbx_seq_one_letter_code
_entity_poly.pdbx_strand_id
1 'polypeptide(L)'
;MISQTIETQQQLSTMIPFRYRILLYLNILLVVVDICINAFSEFLAPNAFGQLIIYIIQDVCIILSLTLLVIMVLTTYVAQAGLLCLLLRMFRFSIVITCLYLVLCAVVQGLLLSRRFSKDEQGQSAFRYGEVLAFYVIQRTFSVLYYYGMKRAAYRLSDPHFYQSSKWLQDLWEKRRNVATMRIASAAGSASATTTCVCCTIL
;
A
#
# COMPACT_ATOMS: atom_id res chain seq x y z
N MET A 1 -31.46 -11.46 9.87
CA MET A 1 -30.04 -11.84 9.76
C MET A 1 -29.17 -10.69 9.22
N ILE A 2 -29.48 -10.11 8.05
CA ILE A 2 -28.73 -8.97 7.48
C ILE A 2 -28.73 -7.73 8.40
N SER A 3 -29.84 -7.43 9.09
CA SER A 3 -29.92 -6.29 10.02
C SER A 3 -29.00 -6.41 11.24
N GLN A 4 -28.84 -7.62 11.80
CA GLN A 4 -27.91 -7.87 12.90
C GLN A 4 -26.44 -7.80 12.45
N THR A 5 -26.15 -8.18 11.19
CA THR A 5 -24.82 -8.01 10.60
C THR A 5 -24.49 -6.52 10.39
N ILE A 6 -25.49 -5.69 10.06
CA ILE A 6 -25.30 -4.24 9.92
C ILE A 6 -25.08 -3.58 11.28
N GLU A 7 -25.81 -3.96 12.33
CA GLU A 7 -25.62 -3.41 13.69
C GLU A 7 -24.27 -3.80 14.31
N THR A 8 -23.82 -5.04 14.10
CA THR A 8 -22.48 -5.49 14.53
C THR A 8 -21.37 -4.81 13.74
N GLN A 9 -21.55 -4.59 12.43
CA GLN A 9 -20.64 -3.76 11.63
C GLN A 9 -20.65 -2.29 12.10
N GLN A 10 -21.78 -1.78 12.56
CA GLN A 10 -21.94 -0.39 13.03
C GLN A 10 -21.34 -0.17 14.42
N GLN A 11 -21.41 -1.17 15.32
CA GLN A 11 -20.69 -1.16 16.60
C GLN A 11 -19.19 -1.41 16.43
N LEU A 12 -18.78 -2.14 15.39
CA LEU A 12 -17.36 -2.27 15.05
C LEU A 12 -16.80 -0.91 14.57
N SER A 13 -17.56 -0.12 13.79
CA SER A 13 -17.11 1.21 13.30
C SER A 13 -16.79 2.22 14.39
N THR A 14 -17.54 2.19 15.49
CA THR A 14 -17.38 3.18 16.57
C THR A 14 -16.16 2.89 17.45
N MET A 15 -15.63 1.65 17.44
CA MET A 15 -14.37 1.26 18.11
C MET A 15 -13.12 1.37 17.22
N ILE A 16 -13.27 1.68 15.92
CA ILE A 16 -12.15 1.85 14.98
C ILE A 16 -11.36 3.17 15.13
N PRO A 17 -11.87 4.31 15.65
CA PRO A 17 -11.13 5.57 15.57
C PRO A 17 -9.85 5.58 16.41
N PHE A 18 -9.82 4.92 17.57
CA PHE A 18 -8.63 4.90 18.43
C PHE A 18 -7.54 3.94 17.90
N ARG A 19 -7.92 2.71 17.54
CA ARG A 19 -6.99 1.71 16.97
C ARG A 19 -6.38 2.23 15.67
N TYR A 20 -7.19 2.87 14.84
CA TYR A 20 -6.74 3.42 13.58
C TYR A 20 -5.74 4.58 13.75
N ARG A 21 -6.02 5.50 14.69
CA ARG A 21 -5.09 6.58 15.03
C ARG A 21 -3.75 6.02 15.51
N ILE A 22 -3.76 4.96 16.34
CA ILE A 22 -2.52 4.29 16.77
C ILE A 22 -1.74 3.75 15.57
N LEU A 23 -2.40 3.03 14.66
CA LEU A 23 -1.74 2.48 13.46
C LEU A 23 -1.15 3.59 12.58
N LEU A 24 -1.84 4.72 12.45
CA LEU A 24 -1.37 5.88 11.70
C LEU A 24 -0.16 6.53 12.39
N TYR A 25 -0.22 6.77 13.70
CA TYR A 25 0.93 7.31 14.45
C TYR A 25 2.14 6.36 14.41
N LEU A 26 1.90 5.05 14.51
CA LEU A 26 2.95 4.04 14.38
C LEU A 26 3.58 4.06 12.98
N ASN A 27 2.76 4.19 11.94
CA ASN A 27 3.26 4.30 10.57
C ASN A 27 4.12 5.57 10.37
N ILE A 28 3.68 6.71 10.91
CA ILE A 28 4.47 7.95 10.88
C ILE A 28 5.79 7.78 11.66
N LEU A 29 5.75 7.16 12.85
CA LEU A 29 6.94 6.90 13.65
C LEU A 29 7.96 6.05 12.89
N LEU A 30 7.52 4.98 12.21
CA LEU A 30 8.40 4.13 11.39
C LEU A 30 9.04 4.91 10.24
N VAL A 31 8.31 5.80 9.60
CA VAL A 31 8.88 6.67 8.54
C VAL A 31 9.89 7.65 9.11
N VAL A 32 9.67 8.20 10.31
CA VAL A 32 10.65 9.08 10.98
C VAL A 32 11.91 8.30 11.33
N VAL A 33 11.78 7.07 11.84
CA VAL A 33 12.93 6.19 12.13
C VAL A 33 13.72 5.90 10.85
N ASP A 34 13.05 5.60 9.73
CA ASP A 34 13.71 5.43 8.42
C ASP A 34 14.47 6.69 8.00
N ILE A 35 13.87 7.89 8.12
CA ILE A 35 14.54 9.17 7.81
C ILE A 35 15.80 9.35 8.66
N CYS A 36 15.71 9.08 9.96
CA CYS A 36 16.84 9.19 10.88
C CYS A 36 17.97 8.22 10.52
N ILE A 37 17.64 6.95 10.25
CA ILE A 37 18.64 5.94 9.86
C ILE A 37 19.25 6.31 8.51
N ASN A 38 18.44 6.71 7.53
CA ASN A 38 18.93 7.15 6.25
C ASN A 38 19.92 8.31 6.48
N ALA A 39 19.56 9.37 7.22
CA ALA A 39 20.44 10.51 7.46
C ALA A 39 21.73 10.19 8.24
N PHE A 40 21.66 9.35 9.29
CA PHE A 40 22.74 9.20 10.27
C PHE A 40 23.40 7.82 10.30
N SER A 41 23.05 6.89 9.41
CA SER A 41 23.59 5.51 9.41
C SER A 41 25.11 5.44 9.38
N GLU A 42 25.78 6.32 8.62
CA GLU A 42 27.24 6.39 8.57
C GLU A 42 27.88 6.90 9.87
N PHE A 43 27.14 7.70 10.65
CA PHE A 43 27.59 8.23 11.94
C PHE A 43 27.34 7.24 13.08
N LEU A 44 26.18 6.55 13.08
CA LEU A 44 25.80 5.61 14.14
C LEU A 44 26.62 4.32 14.11
N ALA A 45 27.11 3.89 12.94
CA ALA A 45 27.84 2.64 12.80
C ALA A 45 29.17 2.83 12.06
N PRO A 46 30.27 3.10 12.79
CA PRO A 46 31.60 3.22 12.19
C PRO A 46 32.15 1.88 11.68
N ASN A 47 31.68 0.75 12.23
CA ASN A 47 32.13 -0.60 11.86
C ASN A 47 31.18 -1.26 10.85
N ALA A 48 31.70 -2.10 9.96
CA ALA A 48 30.92 -2.78 8.92
C ALA A 48 29.74 -3.60 9.48
N PHE A 49 29.96 -4.34 10.57
CA PHE A 49 28.91 -5.13 11.23
C PHE A 49 27.80 -4.26 11.84
N GLY A 50 28.16 -3.13 12.45
CA GLY A 50 27.16 -2.19 12.97
C GLY A 50 26.31 -1.61 11.84
N GLN A 51 26.94 -1.32 10.70
CA GLN A 51 26.27 -0.74 9.54
C GLN A 51 25.28 -1.74 8.93
N LEU A 52 25.64 -3.02 8.88
CA LEU A 52 24.73 -4.12 8.50
C LEU A 52 23.49 -4.17 9.40
N ILE A 53 23.66 -4.12 10.73
CA ILE A 53 22.53 -4.21 11.67
C ILE A 53 21.57 -3.02 11.48
N ILE A 54 22.11 -1.81 11.32
CA ILE A 54 21.31 -0.61 11.10
C ILE A 54 20.49 -0.72 9.79
N TYR A 55 21.09 -1.25 8.72
CA TYR A 55 20.39 -1.46 7.46
C TYR A 55 19.28 -2.50 7.55
N ILE A 56 19.49 -3.61 8.26
CA ILE A 56 18.44 -4.59 8.53
C ILE A 56 17.27 -3.95 9.29
N ILE A 57 17.55 -3.15 10.32
CA ILE A 57 16.52 -2.43 11.08
C ILE A 57 15.73 -1.49 10.16
N GLN A 58 16.42 -0.76 9.29
CA GLN A 58 15.78 0.14 8.32
C GLN A 58 14.83 -0.61 7.38
N ASP A 59 15.26 -1.72 6.80
CA ASP A 59 14.46 -2.52 5.88
C ASP A 59 13.20 -3.08 6.57
N VAL A 60 13.35 -3.55 7.81
CA VAL A 60 12.21 -3.99 8.62
C VAL A 60 11.24 -2.84 8.88
N CYS A 61 11.72 -1.63 9.15
CA CYS A 61 10.86 -0.44 9.32
C CYS A 61 10.08 -0.12 8.04
N ILE A 62 10.72 -0.18 6.87
CA ILE A 62 10.07 0.07 5.57
C ILE A 62 9.01 -1.00 5.29
N ILE A 63 9.32 -2.28 5.49
CA ILE A 63 8.38 -3.41 5.29
C ILE A 63 7.20 -3.29 6.25
N LEU A 64 7.44 -2.99 7.52
CA LEU A 64 6.40 -2.82 8.51
C LEU A 64 5.51 -1.62 8.17
N SER A 65 6.10 -0.52 7.70
CA SER A 65 5.37 0.65 7.23
C SER A 65 4.46 0.33 6.03
N LEU A 66 4.96 -0.44 5.05
CA LEU A 66 4.14 -0.92 3.93
C LEU A 66 3.00 -1.84 4.40
N THR A 67 3.30 -2.76 5.31
CA THR A 67 2.33 -3.71 5.84
C THR A 67 1.23 -2.99 6.62
N LEU A 68 1.58 -2.02 7.47
CA LEU A 68 0.61 -1.20 8.18
C LEU A 68 -0.28 -0.42 7.21
N LEU A 69 0.30 0.15 6.15
CA LEU A 69 -0.48 0.84 5.11
C LEU A 69 -1.48 -0.11 4.43
N VAL A 70 -1.07 -1.33 4.08
CA VAL A 70 -1.96 -2.35 3.50
C VAL A 70 -3.05 -2.76 4.49
N ILE A 71 -2.71 -3.02 5.76
CA ILE A 71 -3.70 -3.37 6.80
C ILE A 71 -4.70 -2.24 6.99
N MET A 72 -4.24 -0.98 7.07
CA MET A 72 -5.12 0.18 7.22
C MET A 72 -6.07 0.32 6.03
N VAL A 73 -5.60 0.03 4.81
CA VAL A 73 -6.44 0.01 3.60
C VAL A 73 -7.45 -1.14 3.64
N LEU A 74 -7.04 -2.35 4.05
CA LEU A 74 -7.91 -3.54 4.11
C LEU A 74 -8.96 -3.48 5.23
N THR A 75 -8.68 -2.76 6.30
CA THR A 75 -9.61 -2.61 7.44
C THR A 75 -10.69 -1.56 7.19
N THR A 76 -10.64 -0.78 6.09
CA THR A 76 -11.69 0.16 5.73
C THR A 76 -12.98 -0.54 5.24
N TYR A 77 -14.13 0.06 5.52
CA TYR A 77 -15.45 -0.39 5.05
C TYR A 77 -15.52 -0.56 3.52
N VAL A 78 -14.81 0.27 2.78
CA VAL A 78 -14.74 0.22 1.31
C VAL A 78 -14.08 -1.08 0.82
N ALA A 79 -13.11 -1.62 1.57
CA ALA A 79 -12.50 -2.92 1.24
C ALA A 79 -13.45 -4.09 1.59
N GLN A 80 -14.12 -4.02 2.74
CA GLN A 80 -15.09 -5.04 3.18
C GLN A 80 -16.33 -5.12 2.28
N ALA A 81 -16.70 -4.00 1.65
CA ALA A 81 -17.74 -3.88 0.64
C ALA A 81 -17.43 -4.58 -0.71
N GLY A 82 -16.27 -5.19 -0.89
CA GLY A 82 -15.85 -5.78 -2.17
C GLY A 82 -15.36 -4.75 -3.20
N LEU A 83 -15.07 -3.51 -2.76
CA LEU A 83 -14.51 -2.44 -3.59
C LEU A 83 -12.98 -2.37 -3.54
N LEU A 84 -12.32 -3.47 -3.14
CA LEU A 84 -10.86 -3.53 -2.97
C LEU A 84 -10.08 -3.09 -4.21
N CYS A 85 -10.54 -3.44 -5.42
CA CYS A 85 -9.91 -3.00 -6.67
C CYS A 85 -9.91 -1.47 -6.85
N LEU A 86 -10.96 -0.77 -6.40
CA LEU A 86 -11.01 0.69 -6.47
C LEU A 86 -10.02 1.33 -5.50
N LEU A 87 -9.95 0.79 -4.28
CA LEU A 87 -9.09 1.28 -3.22
C LEU A 87 -7.60 1.03 -3.56
N LEU A 88 -7.28 -0.17 -4.07
CA LEU A 88 -5.95 -0.47 -4.57
C LEU A 88 -5.56 0.45 -5.73
N ARG A 89 -6.49 0.82 -6.62
CA ARG A 89 -6.22 1.79 -7.69
C ARG A 89 -5.88 3.18 -7.13
N MET A 90 -6.48 3.59 -6.02
CA MET A 90 -6.20 4.87 -5.37
C MET A 90 -4.85 4.91 -4.63
N PHE A 91 -4.45 3.80 -4.01
CA PHE A 91 -3.19 3.69 -3.26
C PHE A 91 -2.03 3.06 -4.05
N ARG A 92 -2.27 2.66 -5.32
CA ARG A 92 -1.28 2.03 -6.21
C ARG A 92 0.02 2.82 -6.26
N PHE A 93 -0.08 4.15 -6.30
CA PHE A 93 1.09 5.02 -6.33
C PHE A 93 1.97 4.89 -5.08
N SER A 94 1.40 4.94 -3.88
CA SER A 94 2.18 4.80 -2.64
C SER A 94 2.77 3.39 -2.52
N ILE A 95 2.02 2.34 -2.84
CA ILE A 95 2.52 0.95 -2.79
C ILE A 95 3.70 0.77 -3.76
N VAL A 96 3.54 1.21 -5.02
CA VAL A 96 4.59 1.08 -6.03
C VAL A 96 5.84 1.87 -5.63
N ILE A 97 5.69 3.10 -5.13
CA ILE A 97 6.83 3.89 -4.66
C ILE A 97 7.53 3.20 -3.49
N THR A 98 6.80 2.67 -2.51
CA THR A 98 7.42 1.98 -1.37
C THR A 98 8.15 0.71 -1.80
N CYS A 99 7.58 -0.08 -2.72
CA CYS A 99 8.26 -1.26 -3.27
C CYS A 99 9.53 -0.88 -4.04
N LEU A 100 9.45 0.14 -4.90
CA LEU A 100 10.62 0.64 -5.63
C LEU A 100 11.70 1.14 -4.67
N TYR A 101 11.31 1.91 -3.66
CA TYR A 101 12.23 2.42 -2.64
C TYR A 101 12.91 1.30 -1.86
N LEU A 102 12.16 0.27 -1.44
CA LEU A 102 12.72 -0.90 -0.74
C LEU A 102 13.76 -1.64 -1.58
N VAL A 103 13.46 -1.89 -2.86
CA VAL A 103 14.43 -2.53 -3.77
C VAL A 103 15.67 -1.67 -3.93
N LEU A 104 15.49 -0.36 -4.10
CA LEU A 104 16.58 0.57 -4.31
C LEU A 104 17.46 0.72 -3.04
N CYS A 105 16.84 0.71 -1.84
CA CYS A 105 17.53 0.63 -0.55
C CYS A 105 18.37 -0.65 -0.46
N ALA A 106 17.76 -1.82 -0.68
CA ALA A 106 18.45 -3.10 -0.57
C ALA A 106 19.67 -3.19 -1.52
N VAL A 107 19.52 -2.69 -2.76
CA VAL A 107 20.63 -2.63 -3.73
C VAL A 107 21.75 -1.73 -3.23
N VAL A 108 21.43 -0.49 -2.82
CA VAL A 108 22.45 0.47 -2.37
C VAL A 108 23.13 0.01 -1.09
N GLN A 109 22.38 -0.49 -0.12
CA GLN A 109 22.92 -1.03 1.12
C GLN A 109 23.83 -2.24 0.85
N GLY A 110 23.42 -3.16 -0.05
CA GLY A 110 24.25 -4.29 -0.46
C GLY A 110 25.56 -3.86 -1.12
N LEU A 111 25.52 -2.85 -2.00
CA LEU A 111 26.71 -2.29 -2.64
C LEU A 111 27.65 -1.58 -1.64
N LEU A 112 27.09 -0.77 -0.72
CA LEU A 112 27.88 -0.10 0.32
C LEU A 112 28.53 -1.12 1.26
N LEU A 113 27.77 -2.12 1.69
CA LEU A 113 28.22 -3.10 2.64
C LEU A 113 29.28 -4.04 2.03
N SER A 114 29.08 -4.46 0.78
CA SER A 114 30.10 -5.22 0.03
C SER A 114 31.44 -4.47 0.00
N ARG A 115 31.41 -3.15 -0.23
CA ARG A 115 32.64 -2.33 -0.21
C ARG A 115 33.24 -2.17 1.18
N ARG A 116 32.42 -2.07 2.23
CA ARG A 116 32.91 -2.00 3.61
C ARG A 116 33.64 -3.28 4.00
N PHE A 117 33.05 -4.45 3.71
CA PHE A 117 33.71 -5.74 3.96
C PHE A 117 34.97 -5.94 3.12
N SER A 118 34.97 -5.56 1.83
CA SER A 118 36.17 -5.67 0.99
C SER A 118 37.33 -4.77 1.45
N LYS A 119 37.04 -3.62 2.08
CA LYS A 119 38.08 -2.76 2.66
C LYS A 119 38.75 -3.41 3.87
N ASP A 120 37.99 -4.11 4.71
CA ASP A 120 38.52 -4.83 5.86
C ASP A 120 39.31 -6.07 5.40
N GLU A 121 38.92 -6.69 4.29
CA GLU A 121 39.55 -7.90 3.75
C GLU A 121 40.39 -7.68 2.47
N GLN A 122 41.23 -6.63 2.36
CA GLN A 122 42.26 -6.45 1.29
C GLN A 122 41.88 -6.79 -0.18
N GLY A 123 40.58 -6.85 -0.49
CA GLY A 123 40.05 -7.44 -1.70
C GLY A 123 39.56 -6.36 -2.66
N GLN A 124 39.83 -6.54 -3.95
CA GLN A 124 39.33 -5.61 -4.97
C GLN A 124 37.80 -5.66 -5.02
N SER A 125 37.15 -4.56 -4.68
CA SER A 125 35.69 -4.43 -4.80
C SER A 125 35.29 -4.43 -6.29
N ALA A 126 34.28 -5.23 -6.66
CA ALA A 126 33.84 -5.39 -8.04
C ALA A 126 33.31 -4.09 -8.71
N PHE A 127 32.75 -3.16 -7.93
CA PHE A 127 32.18 -1.89 -8.44
C PHE A 127 33.08 -0.70 -8.17
N ARG A 128 33.13 0.29 -9.07
CA ARG A 128 33.91 1.53 -8.91
C ARG A 128 33.23 2.50 -7.94
N TYR A 129 34.01 3.37 -7.27
CA TYR A 129 33.47 4.30 -6.26
C TYR A 129 32.40 5.24 -6.83
N GLY A 130 32.60 5.72 -8.08
CA GLY A 130 31.66 6.62 -8.75
C GLY A 130 30.29 5.99 -9.03
N GLU A 131 30.24 4.70 -9.37
CA GLU A 131 28.99 4.00 -9.67
C GLU A 131 28.14 3.82 -8.41
N VAL A 132 28.77 3.42 -7.31
CA VAL A 132 28.10 3.28 -6.01
C VAL A 132 27.61 4.62 -5.49
N LEU A 133 28.39 5.69 -5.68
CA LEU A 133 27.96 7.05 -5.33
C LEU A 133 26.75 7.50 -6.16
N ALA A 134 26.69 7.18 -7.45
CA ALA A 134 25.53 7.50 -8.28
C ALA A 134 24.26 6.80 -7.78
N PHE A 135 24.32 5.50 -7.51
CA PHE A 135 23.18 4.76 -6.94
C PHE A 135 22.77 5.31 -5.56
N TYR A 136 23.75 5.67 -4.73
CA TYR A 136 23.51 6.30 -3.44
C TYR A 136 22.75 7.62 -3.58
N VAL A 137 23.16 8.51 -4.48
CA VAL A 137 22.45 9.78 -4.72
C VAL A 137 21.04 9.55 -5.24
N ILE A 138 20.87 8.63 -6.20
CA ILE A 138 19.56 8.26 -6.76
C ILE A 138 18.63 7.76 -5.64
N GLN A 139 19.14 6.91 -4.74
CA GLN A 139 18.39 6.40 -3.60
C GLN A 139 17.93 7.51 -2.67
N ARG A 140 18.80 8.47 -2.36
CA ARG A 140 18.45 9.62 -1.52
C ARG A 140 17.40 10.51 -2.16
N THR A 141 17.48 10.74 -3.47
CA THR A 141 16.45 11.48 -4.19
C THR A 141 15.13 10.73 -4.20
N PHE A 142 15.15 9.41 -4.39
CA PHE A 142 13.96 8.57 -4.39
C PHE A 142 13.30 8.48 -3.00
N SER A 143 14.11 8.59 -1.94
CA SER A 143 13.65 8.67 -0.56
C SER A 143 12.65 9.82 -0.33
N VAL A 144 12.86 10.97 -0.97
CA VAL A 144 11.92 12.11 -0.93
C VAL A 144 10.55 11.73 -1.52
N LEU A 145 10.54 10.97 -2.61
CA LEU A 145 9.30 10.48 -3.22
C LEU A 145 8.59 9.47 -2.33
N TYR A 146 9.33 8.58 -1.67
CA TYR A 146 8.80 7.66 -0.67
C TYR A 146 8.14 8.39 0.49
N TYR A 147 8.83 9.36 1.10
CA TYR A 147 8.27 10.14 2.21
C TYR A 147 7.02 10.93 1.79
N TYR A 148 7.03 11.51 0.60
CA TYR A 148 5.85 12.16 0.03
C TYR A 148 4.70 11.18 -0.19
N GLY A 149 4.98 10.00 -0.74
CA GLY A 149 4.00 8.95 -0.99
C GLY A 149 3.35 8.42 0.29
N MET A 150 4.14 8.20 1.33
CA MET A 150 3.67 7.76 2.65
C MET A 150 2.87 8.85 3.35
N LYS A 151 3.35 10.10 3.35
CA LYS A 151 2.61 11.27 3.87
C LYS A 151 1.26 11.39 3.18
N ARG A 152 1.23 11.35 1.85
CA ARG A 152 0.00 11.44 1.05
C ARG A 152 -0.97 10.29 1.35
N ALA A 153 -0.45 9.07 1.52
CA ALA A 153 -1.25 7.94 1.94
C ALA A 153 -1.88 8.22 3.30
N ALA A 154 -1.07 8.55 4.32
CA ALA A 154 -1.52 8.84 5.68
C ALA A 154 -2.61 9.92 5.73
N TYR A 155 -2.51 11.00 4.94
CA TYR A 155 -3.58 12.02 4.87
C TYR A 155 -4.88 11.50 4.28
N ARG A 156 -4.81 10.76 3.16
CA ARG A 156 -6.02 10.17 2.53
C ARG A 156 -6.70 9.18 3.47
N LEU A 157 -5.88 8.43 4.19
CA LEU A 157 -6.28 7.49 5.20
C LEU A 157 -6.88 8.22 6.43
N SER A 158 -6.39 9.39 6.81
CA SER A 158 -6.93 10.16 7.94
C SER A 158 -8.32 10.76 7.68
N ASP A 159 -8.84 10.73 6.45
CA ASP A 159 -10.15 11.32 6.14
C ASP A 159 -11.29 10.45 6.72
N PRO A 160 -12.10 10.98 7.66
CA PRO A 160 -13.21 10.25 8.25
C PRO A 160 -14.27 9.82 7.23
N HIS A 161 -14.29 10.41 6.03
CA HIS A 161 -15.21 10.04 4.96
C HIS A 161 -15.10 8.58 4.50
N PHE A 162 -13.94 7.93 4.69
CA PHE A 162 -13.76 6.50 4.36
C PHE A 162 -14.31 5.54 5.42
N TYR A 163 -14.62 6.04 6.62
CA TYR A 163 -15.01 5.22 7.78
C TYR A 163 -16.49 5.30 8.13
N GLN A 164 -17.19 6.34 7.67
CA GLN A 164 -18.64 6.47 7.84
C GLN A 164 -19.35 6.08 6.54
N SER A 165 -20.60 5.58 6.61
CA SER A 165 -21.42 5.28 5.44
C SER A 165 -21.78 6.56 4.69
N SER A 166 -20.82 7.10 3.91
CA SER A 166 -20.99 8.37 3.25
C SER A 166 -21.98 8.26 2.09
N LYS A 167 -22.68 9.36 1.78
CA LYS A 167 -23.61 9.45 0.64
C LYS A 167 -22.93 9.03 -0.68
N TRP A 168 -21.64 9.32 -0.83
CA TRP A 168 -20.86 8.91 -1.99
C TRP A 168 -20.76 7.39 -2.13
N LEU A 169 -20.61 6.66 -1.02
CA LEU A 169 -20.59 5.21 -1.05
C LEU A 169 -21.96 4.66 -1.44
N GLN A 170 -23.04 5.26 -0.90
CA GLN A 170 -24.42 4.90 -1.26
C GLN A 170 -24.69 5.11 -2.76
N ASP A 171 -24.27 6.24 -3.34
CA ASP A 171 -24.38 6.52 -4.77
C ASP A 171 -23.62 5.50 -5.64
N LEU A 172 -22.43 5.07 -5.19
CA LEU A 172 -21.65 4.03 -5.88
C LEU A 172 -22.34 2.67 -5.83
N TRP A 173 -22.94 2.32 -4.69
CA TRP A 173 -23.74 1.11 -4.56
C TRP A 173 -24.96 1.14 -5.47
N GLU A 174 -25.67 2.28 -5.53
CA GLU A 174 -26.81 2.46 -6.41
C GLU A 174 -26.42 2.37 -7.89
N LYS A 175 -25.34 3.05 -8.31
CA LYS A 175 -24.82 2.94 -9.68
C LYS A 175 -24.48 1.50 -10.06
N ARG A 176 -23.77 0.76 -9.20
CA ARG A 176 -23.44 -0.65 -9.48
C ARG A 176 -24.67 -1.54 -9.53
N ARG A 177 -25.64 -1.33 -8.62
CA ARG A 177 -26.90 -2.08 -8.60
C ARG A 177 -27.65 -1.84 -9.91
N ASN A 178 -27.80 -0.59 -10.31
CA ASN A 178 -28.49 -0.20 -11.55
C ASN A 178 -27.84 -0.82 -12.78
N VAL A 179 -26.51 -0.84 -12.87
CA VAL A 179 -25.79 -1.49 -13.98
C VAL A 179 -26.00 -3.01 -13.98
N ALA A 180 -25.99 -3.67 -12.81
CA ALA A 180 -26.28 -5.10 -12.72
C ALA A 180 -27.72 -5.41 -13.13
N THR A 181 -28.69 -4.62 -12.68
CA THR A 181 -30.10 -4.75 -13.05
C THR A 181 -30.32 -4.53 -14.54
N MET A 182 -29.64 -3.55 -15.15
CA MET A 182 -29.68 -3.33 -16.61
C MET A 182 -29.11 -4.52 -17.38
N ARG A 183 -28.01 -5.12 -16.91
CA ARG A 183 -27.43 -6.32 -17.55
C ARG A 183 -28.39 -7.50 -17.49
N ILE A 184 -29.03 -7.73 -16.34
CA ILE A 184 -30.04 -8.78 -16.19
C ILE A 184 -31.26 -8.50 -17.08
N ALA A 185 -31.74 -7.25 -17.13
CA ALA A 185 -32.84 -6.86 -18.02
C ALA A 185 -32.49 -7.05 -19.51
N SER A 186 -31.27 -6.72 -19.92
CA SER A 186 -30.80 -6.94 -21.29
C SER A 186 -30.64 -8.44 -21.63
N ALA A 187 -30.18 -9.25 -20.67
CA ALA A 187 -30.05 -10.70 -20.83
C ALA A 187 -31.42 -11.40 -20.86
N ALA A 188 -32.37 -10.93 -20.04
CA ALA A 188 -33.77 -11.40 -20.06
C ALA A 188 -34.49 -10.97 -21.35
N GLY A 189 -34.18 -9.78 -21.88
CA GLY A 189 -34.65 -9.32 -23.19
C GLY A 189 -34.15 -10.20 -24.34
N SER A 190 -32.90 -10.67 -24.28
CA SER A 190 -32.38 -11.64 -25.27
C SER A 190 -32.90 -13.07 -25.11
N ALA A 191 -33.36 -13.48 -23.92
CA ALA A 191 -33.98 -14.80 -23.71
C ALA A 191 -35.46 -14.87 -24.17
N SER A 192 -36.13 -13.71 -24.24
CA SER A 192 -37.49 -13.58 -24.79
C SER A 192 -37.53 -13.75 -26.33
N ALA A 193 -36.48 -13.34 -27.03
CA ALA A 193 -36.41 -13.42 -28.50
C ALA A 193 -36.18 -14.84 -29.06
N THR A 194 -35.71 -15.79 -28.23
CA THR A 194 -35.44 -17.17 -28.69
C THR A 194 -36.60 -18.13 -28.42
N THR A 195 -37.60 -17.73 -27.61
CA THR A 195 -38.72 -18.62 -27.23
C THR A 195 -39.96 -18.44 -28.13
N THR A 196 -40.04 -17.37 -28.94
CA THR A 196 -41.19 -17.14 -29.84
C THR A 196 -41.08 -17.81 -31.21
N CYS A 197 -39.96 -18.47 -31.56
CA CYS A 197 -39.73 -18.97 -32.91
C CYS A 197 -39.88 -20.50 -33.09
N VAL A 198 -40.26 -21.27 -32.06
CA VAL A 198 -40.36 -22.75 -32.16
C VAL A 198 -41.81 -23.28 -32.22
N CYS A 199 -42.84 -22.43 -32.07
CA CYS A 199 -44.24 -22.88 -32.07
C CYS A 199 -44.99 -22.72 -33.41
N CYS A 200 -44.32 -22.39 -34.52
CA CYS A 200 -44.97 -22.13 -35.82
C CYS A 200 -44.52 -23.07 -36.96
N THR A 201 -44.02 -24.28 -36.66
CA THR A 201 -43.66 -25.29 -37.67
C THR A 201 -44.18 -26.69 -37.33
N ILE A 202 -45.45 -26.79 -36.93
CA ILE A 202 -46.21 -28.04 -37.00
C ILE A 202 -47.61 -27.71 -37.51
N LEU A 203 -47.71 -27.57 -38.82
CA LEU A 203 -48.93 -27.72 -39.61
C LEU A 203 -48.51 -28.21 -41.00
#